data_AF-A0AAD9YCV4-F1
#
_entry.id   AF-A0AAD9YCV4-F1
#
_cell.length_a   1.000
_cell.length_b   1.000
_cell.length_c   1.000
_cell.angle_alpha   90.00
_cell.angle_beta   90.00
_cell.angle_gamma   90.00
#
_symmetry.space_group_name_H-M   'P 1'
#
loop_
_entity.id
_entity.type
_entity.pdbx_description
1 polymer ?
#
loop_
_entity_poly.entity_id
_entity_poly.type
_entity_poly.pdbx_seq_one_letter_code
_entity_poly.pdbx_strand_id
1 'polypeptide(L)'
;METQPVYRTNNEGEASTMEWQVRTIQGHREIHGVIHYDVAWEPTWESGRRLQHMAKEIIAWNKRHDNSYYKRQSFHQFDPILKHWSGEIIGRDERDGQTYYEIEWQITTEPEANLENANGLLSEYWRRHRTESTASVNGGNGISS
;
A
#
# COMPACT_ATOMS: atom_id res chain seq x y z
N MET A 1 -24.88 -14.19 8.73
CA MET A 1 -23.80 -14.06 9.72
C MET A 1 -22.81 -13.10 9.10
N GLU A 2 -22.89 -11.83 9.47
CA GLU A 2 -22.02 -10.77 8.94
C GLU A 2 -20.74 -10.74 9.77
N THR A 3 -19.62 -11.10 9.16
CA THR A 3 -18.29 -10.92 9.73
C THR A 3 -17.97 -9.44 9.77
N GLN A 4 -17.98 -8.84 10.97
CA GLN A 4 -17.52 -7.48 11.19
C GLN A 4 -16.01 -7.38 10.92
N PRO A 5 -15.51 -6.30 10.28
CA PRO A 5 -14.08 -6.06 10.18
C PRO A 5 -13.49 -5.84 11.58
N VAL A 6 -12.41 -6.56 11.87
CA VAL A 6 -11.69 -6.47 13.15
C VAL A 6 -11.02 -5.10 13.24
N TYR A 7 -11.59 -4.20 14.03
CA TYR A 7 -10.88 -3.00 14.46
C TYR A 7 -9.76 -3.42 15.42
N ARG A 8 -8.50 -3.30 14.98
CA ARG A 8 -7.36 -3.26 15.91
C ARG A 8 -7.52 -1.98 16.73
N THR A 9 -7.99 -2.12 17.97
CA THR A 9 -7.93 -1.09 19.00
C THR A 9 -6.46 -0.84 19.34
N ASN A 10 -5.84 0.12 18.67
CA ASN A 10 -4.54 0.63 19.09
C ASN A 10 -4.78 1.61 20.25
N ASN A 11 -4.37 1.18 21.44
CA ASN A 11 -4.31 2.02 22.63
C ASN A 11 -3.55 3.31 22.34
N GLU A 12 -4.07 4.39 22.91
CA GLU A 12 -3.48 5.72 22.93
C GLU A 12 -2.05 5.67 23.49
N GLY A 13 -1.10 6.34 22.82
CA GLY A 13 0.15 6.78 23.48
C GLY A 13 1.47 6.34 22.86
N GLU A 14 1.49 5.48 21.85
CA GLU A 14 2.71 5.19 21.09
C GLU A 14 2.41 5.32 19.61
N ALA A 15 3.27 6.04 18.89
CA ALA A 15 3.36 5.96 17.45
C ALA A 15 3.74 4.51 17.12
N SER A 16 2.76 3.62 17.10
CA SER A 16 2.88 2.32 16.46
C SER A 16 3.23 2.66 15.02
N THR A 17 4.50 2.50 14.68
CA THR A 17 4.94 2.27 13.32
C THR A 17 4.10 1.11 12.82
N MET A 18 2.93 1.43 12.24
CA MET A 18 2.16 0.49 11.47
C MET A 18 3.13 0.00 10.40
N GLU A 19 3.66 -1.20 10.60
CA GLU A 19 4.43 -1.89 9.59
C GLU A 19 3.51 -2.00 8.38
N TRP A 20 3.91 -1.34 7.29
CA TRP A 20 3.17 -1.27 6.06
C TRP A 20 2.92 -2.69 5.55
N GLN A 21 1.65 -3.01 5.32
CA GLN A 21 1.27 -4.35 4.93
C GLN A 21 1.28 -4.44 3.41
N VAL A 22 2.08 -5.38 2.91
CA VAL A 22 2.08 -5.71 1.48
C VAL A 22 0.79 -6.44 1.16
N ARG A 23 0.04 -5.95 0.17
CA ARG A 23 -1.16 -6.60 -0.34
C ARG A 23 -0.80 -7.67 -1.36
N THR A 24 0.05 -7.33 -2.33
CA THR A 24 0.41 -8.24 -3.43
C THR A 24 1.75 -7.84 -4.07
N ILE A 25 2.55 -8.85 -4.42
CA ILE A 25 3.70 -8.69 -5.33
C ILE A 25 3.21 -8.86 -6.75
N GLN A 26 3.28 -7.78 -7.54
CA GLN A 26 2.73 -7.75 -8.90
C GLN A 26 3.75 -8.11 -9.97
N GLY A 27 5.03 -7.92 -9.69
CA GLY A 27 6.11 -8.14 -10.64
C GLY A 27 7.47 -8.07 -9.98
N HIS A 28 8.51 -8.36 -10.77
CA HIS A 28 9.89 -8.13 -10.38
C HIS A 28 10.69 -7.58 -11.57
N ARG A 29 11.79 -6.90 -11.27
CA ARG A 29 12.76 -6.38 -12.24
C ARG A 29 14.15 -6.54 -11.68
N GLU A 30 15.11 -6.83 -12.54
CA GLU A 30 16.51 -6.84 -12.15
C GLU A 30 17.15 -5.49 -12.48
N ILE A 31 17.67 -4.82 -11.46
CA ILE A 31 18.35 -3.53 -11.58
C ILE A 31 19.74 -3.71 -11.02
N HIS A 32 20.76 -3.60 -11.87
CA HIS A 32 22.18 -3.78 -11.50
C HIS A 32 22.49 -5.11 -10.78
N GLY A 33 21.85 -6.22 -11.20
CA GLY A 33 22.07 -7.52 -10.57
C GLY A 33 21.24 -7.77 -9.31
N VAL A 34 20.37 -6.83 -8.92
CA VAL A 34 19.52 -6.91 -7.72
C VAL A 34 18.06 -6.96 -8.14
N ILE A 35 17.34 -7.97 -7.63
CA ILE A 35 15.90 -8.10 -7.85
C ILE A 35 15.17 -7.07 -7.00
N HIS A 36 14.34 -6.28 -7.67
CA HIS A 36 13.35 -5.41 -7.07
C HIS A 36 11.96 -5.90 -7.42
N TYR A 37 11.00 -5.66 -6.53
CA TYR A 37 9.62 -6.11 -6.68
C TYR A 37 8.70 -4.91 -6.88
N ASP A 38 7.73 -5.05 -7.78
CA ASP A 38 6.63 -4.10 -7.92
C ASP A 38 5.56 -4.47 -6.89
N VAL A 39 5.38 -3.64 -5.88
CA VAL A 39 4.64 -3.94 -4.64
C VAL A 39 3.38 -3.09 -4.56
N ALA A 40 2.23 -3.77 -4.46
CA ALA A 40 0.97 -3.13 -4.08
C ALA A 40 0.78 -3.25 -2.58
N TRP A 41 0.43 -2.12 -1.95
CA TRP A 41 0.26 -2.01 -0.50
C TRP A 41 -1.21 -2.09 -0.12
N GLU A 42 -1.49 -2.53 1.10
CA GLU A 42 -2.83 -2.40 1.68
C GLU A 42 -3.16 -0.92 1.89
N PRO A 43 -4.40 -0.48 1.61
CA PRO A 43 -4.83 0.86 1.96
C PRO A 43 -4.70 1.11 3.46
N THR A 44 -4.32 2.34 3.82
CA THR A 44 -4.21 2.71 5.25
C THR A 44 -4.97 3.99 5.55
N TRP A 45 -5.43 4.08 6.79
CA TRP A 45 -6.03 5.29 7.34
C TRP A 45 -4.96 6.14 7.99
N GLU A 46 -4.73 7.32 7.43
CA GLU A 46 -3.73 8.25 7.92
C GLU A 46 -4.35 9.57 8.35
N SER A 47 -3.83 10.14 9.44
CA SER A 47 -4.29 11.45 9.88
C SER A 47 -3.89 12.50 8.85
N GLY A 48 -4.80 13.46 8.58
CA GLY A 48 -4.48 14.58 7.68
C GLY A 48 -3.20 15.34 8.07
N ARG A 49 -2.84 15.32 9.37
CA ARG A 49 -1.61 15.94 9.86
C ARG A 49 -0.34 15.28 9.33
N ARG A 50 -0.32 13.94 9.17
CA ARG A 50 0.83 13.17 8.65
C ARG A 50 0.96 13.25 7.12
N LEU A 51 -0.16 13.51 6.44
CA LEU A 51 -0.26 13.54 4.98
C LEU A 51 0.04 14.91 4.36
N GLN A 52 0.94 15.69 4.95
CA GLN A 52 1.22 17.05 4.47
C GLN A 52 1.72 17.07 3.02
N HIS A 53 2.49 16.05 2.64
CA HIS A 53 3.00 15.89 1.28
C HIS A 53 1.86 15.65 0.26
N MET A 54 0.72 15.11 0.70
CA MET A 54 -0.50 14.89 -0.09
C MET A 54 -1.55 16.01 0.08
N ALA A 55 -1.15 17.19 0.55
CA ALA A 55 -2.10 18.28 0.81
C ALA A 55 -2.90 18.69 -0.44
N LYS A 56 -2.32 18.58 -1.64
CA LYS A 56 -3.01 18.93 -2.89
C LYS A 56 -4.14 17.94 -3.20
N GLU A 57 -3.87 16.66 -3.00
CA GLU A 57 -4.77 15.53 -3.20
C GLU A 57 -5.93 15.64 -2.20
N ILE A 58 -5.63 15.93 -0.92
CA ILE A 58 -6.63 16.17 0.13
C ILE A 58 -7.55 17.33 -0.27
N ILE A 59 -6.99 18.46 -0.70
CA ILE A 59 -7.78 19.63 -1.10
C ILE A 59 -8.66 19.30 -2.31
N ALA A 60 -8.13 18.61 -3.31
CA ALA A 60 -8.87 18.22 -4.50
C ALA A 60 -10.02 17.25 -4.15
N TRP A 61 -9.76 16.25 -3.31
CA TRP A 61 -10.77 15.29 -2.87
C TRP A 61 -11.89 15.98 -2.09
N ASN A 62 -11.56 16.83 -1.12
CA ASN A 62 -12.57 17.55 -0.32
C ASN A 62 -13.46 18.47 -1.17
N LYS A 63 -12.87 19.15 -2.17
CA LYS A 63 -13.64 19.97 -3.13
C LYS A 63 -14.62 19.14 -3.95
N ARG A 64 -14.24 17.93 -4.37
CA ARG A 64 -15.12 17.04 -5.15
C ARG A 64 -16.30 16.51 -4.33
N HIS A 65 -16.14 16.40 -3.02
CA HIS A 65 -17.14 15.81 -2.11
C HIS A 65 -17.90 16.87 -1.28
N ASP A 66 -17.88 18.14 -1.72
CA ASP A 66 -18.58 19.29 -1.10
C ASP A 66 -18.36 19.44 0.42
N ASN A 67 -17.16 19.08 0.88
CA ASN A 67 -16.79 19.22 2.28
C ASN A 67 -16.36 20.66 2.58
N SER A 68 -17.36 21.54 2.69
CA SER A 68 -17.23 22.98 2.99
C SER A 68 -16.64 23.28 4.38
N TYR A 69 -16.63 22.30 5.29
CA TYR A 69 -16.05 22.39 6.64
C TYR A 69 -14.54 22.20 6.71
N TYR A 70 -13.81 22.41 5.60
CA TYR A 70 -12.35 22.43 5.60
C TYR A 70 -11.83 23.70 6.29
N LYS A 71 -11.94 23.76 7.63
CA LYS A 71 -11.12 24.66 8.44
C LYS A 71 -9.66 24.35 8.07
N ARG A 72 -8.89 25.38 7.72
CA ARG A 72 -7.45 25.31 7.44
C ARG A 72 -6.78 24.40 8.48
N GLN A 73 -6.57 23.14 8.14
CA GLN A 73 -5.94 22.21 9.05
C GLN A 73 -4.51 22.66 9.22
N SER A 74 -4.13 22.85 10.48
CA SER A 74 -2.79 23.23 10.86
C SER A 74 -1.90 22.00 10.68
N PHE A 75 -1.16 21.96 9.58
CA PHE A 75 -0.24 20.89 9.26
C PHE A 75 1.08 21.09 10.02
N HIS A 76 1.11 20.79 11.31
CA HIS A 76 2.32 20.87 12.14
C HIS A 76 2.76 19.49 12.65
N GLN A 77 3.06 18.57 11.73
CA GLN A 77 3.82 17.35 11.99
C GLN A 77 4.25 16.71 10.66
N PHE A 78 5.54 16.79 10.34
CA PHE A 78 6.10 16.19 9.14
C PHE A 78 6.54 14.76 9.43
N ASP A 79 6.11 13.81 8.60
CA ASP A 79 6.57 12.42 8.65
C ASP A 79 7.55 12.17 7.48
N PRO A 80 8.87 12.03 7.73
CA PRO A 80 9.86 11.81 6.68
C PRO A 80 9.67 10.48 5.94
N ILE A 81 9.05 9.47 6.57
CA ILE A 81 8.83 8.16 5.95
C ILE A 81 7.85 8.29 4.79
N LEU A 82 6.79 9.09 4.99
CA LEU A 82 5.73 9.30 4.01
C LEU A 82 6.12 10.24 2.86
N LYS A 83 7.23 10.97 2.95
CA LYS A 83 7.59 12.02 1.98
C LYS A 83 7.64 11.53 0.53
N HIS A 84 8.03 10.28 0.32
CA HIS A 84 8.21 9.68 -1.00
C HIS A 84 7.01 8.84 -1.44
N TRP A 85 6.02 8.71 -0.58
CA TRP A 85 4.81 7.95 -0.84
C TRP A 85 3.75 8.88 -1.42
N SER A 86 2.91 8.32 -2.27
CA SER A 86 1.74 9.01 -2.80
C SER A 86 0.66 7.99 -3.09
N GLY A 87 -0.58 8.46 -3.20
CA GLY A 87 -1.74 7.60 -3.34
C GLY A 87 -2.98 8.39 -3.71
N GLU A 88 -4.06 7.67 -3.93
CA GLU A 88 -5.38 8.23 -4.11
C GLU A 88 -6.12 8.21 -2.77
N ILE A 89 -6.82 9.31 -2.45
CA ILE A 89 -7.71 9.34 -1.30
C ILE A 89 -9.02 8.66 -1.71
N ILE A 90 -9.33 7.57 -1.05
CA ILE A 90 -10.53 6.76 -1.33
C ILE A 90 -11.59 6.90 -0.23
N GLY A 91 -11.21 7.44 0.93
CA GLY A 91 -12.12 7.61 2.06
C GLY A 91 -11.74 8.78 2.97
N ARG A 92 -12.71 9.24 3.75
CA ARG A 92 -12.54 10.23 4.81
C ARG A 92 -13.37 9.83 6.01
N ASP A 93 -12.80 10.01 7.19
CA ASP A 93 -13.50 9.79 8.46
C ASP A 93 -13.05 10.84 9.49
N GLU A 94 -13.90 11.10 10.48
CA GLU A 94 -13.63 12.03 11.56
C GLU A 94 -13.82 11.34 12.90
N ARG A 95 -12.72 11.21 13.65
CA ARG A 95 -12.65 10.52 14.93
C ARG A 95 -11.97 11.44 15.94
N ASP A 96 -12.60 11.64 17.09
CA ASP A 96 -12.04 12.43 18.20
C ASP A 96 -11.60 13.85 17.80
N GLY A 97 -12.34 14.48 16.89
CA GLY A 97 -12.05 15.83 16.38
C GLY A 97 -10.85 15.91 15.42
N GLN A 98 -10.33 14.76 14.96
CA GLN A 98 -9.28 14.65 13.97
C GLN A 98 -9.82 14.00 12.70
N THR A 99 -9.46 14.57 11.54
CA THR A 99 -9.77 13.97 10.25
C THR A 99 -8.71 12.95 9.86
N TYR A 100 -9.17 11.80 9.41
CA TYR A 100 -8.39 10.73 8.82
C TYR A 100 -8.82 10.54 7.36
N TYR A 101 -7.87 10.15 6.53
CA TYR A 101 -8.08 9.83 5.13
C TYR A 101 -7.63 8.41 4.88
N GLU A 102 -8.44 7.66 4.15
CA GLU A 102 -8.06 6.35 3.65
C GLU A 102 -7.36 6.52 2.30
N ILE A 103 -6.20 5.89 2.16
CA ILE A 103 -5.33 6.10 1.02
C ILE A 103 -5.08 4.77 0.34
N GLU A 104 -5.41 4.71 -0.95
CA GLU A 104 -4.92 3.68 -1.84
C GLU A 104 -3.54 4.10 -2.35
N TRP A 105 -2.50 3.45 -1.83
CA TRP A 105 -1.12 3.79 -2.13
C TRP A 105 -0.73 3.35 -3.53
N GLN A 106 0.09 4.17 -4.19
CA GLN A 106 0.68 3.79 -5.46
C GLN A 106 1.61 2.59 -5.29
N ILE A 107 1.72 1.81 -6.36
CA ILE A 107 2.71 0.72 -6.45
C ILE A 107 4.10 1.31 -6.35
N THR A 108 4.95 0.72 -5.51
CA THR A 108 6.36 1.08 -5.40
C THR A 108 7.26 -0.06 -5.87
N THR A 109 8.49 0.27 -6.21
CA THR A 109 9.52 -0.70 -6.57
C THR A 109 10.47 -0.86 -5.39
N GLU A 110 10.41 -2.00 -4.71
CA GLU A 110 11.12 -2.24 -3.46
C GLU A 110 12.19 -3.34 -3.59
N PRO A 111 13.35 -3.19 -2.93
CA PRO A 111 14.26 -4.32 -2.74
C PRO A 111 13.68 -5.34 -1.76
N GLU A 112 14.12 -6.59 -1.85
CA GLU A 112 13.65 -7.68 -0.96
C GLU A 112 13.79 -7.36 0.54
N ALA A 113 14.85 -6.63 0.91
CA ALA A 113 15.11 -6.22 2.29
C ALA A 113 14.00 -5.34 2.89
N ASN A 114 13.18 -4.68 2.07
CA ASN A 114 12.04 -3.88 2.55
C ASN A 114 10.78 -4.72 2.74
N LEU A 115 10.81 -6.02 2.42
CA LEU A 115 9.65 -6.91 2.35
C LEU A 115 9.74 -8.08 3.35
N GLU A 116 10.49 -7.90 4.44
CA GLU A 116 10.71 -8.95 5.46
C GLU A 116 9.41 -9.49 6.07
N ASN A 117 8.38 -8.64 6.19
CA ASN A 117 7.06 -9.03 6.67
C ASN A 117 6.16 -9.71 5.59
N ALA A 118 6.62 -9.75 4.34
CA ALA A 118 5.87 -10.27 3.18
C ALA A 118 6.49 -11.54 2.57
N ASN A 119 7.35 -12.24 3.31
CA ASN A 119 8.01 -13.48 2.86
C ASN A 119 7.05 -14.54 2.30
N GLY A 120 5.85 -14.65 2.87
CA GLY A 120 4.80 -15.55 2.37
C GLY A 120 4.33 -15.19 0.96
N LEU A 121 4.15 -13.90 0.68
CA LEU A 121 3.74 -13.38 -0.62
C LEU A 121 4.85 -13.53 -1.67
N LEU A 122 6.11 -13.27 -1.28
CA LEU A 122 7.27 -13.51 -2.14
C LEU A 122 7.39 -15.00 -2.54
N SER A 123 7.22 -15.90 -1.56
CA SER A 123 7.25 -17.34 -1.80
C SER A 123 6.15 -17.79 -2.76
N GLU A 124 4.95 -17.25 -2.59
CA GLU A 124 3.82 -17.55 -3.48
C GLU A 124 4.05 -17.01 -4.89
N TYR A 125 4.53 -15.77 -5.02
CA TYR A 125 4.85 -15.13 -6.29
C TYR A 125 5.82 -15.99 -7.11
N TRP A 126 6.94 -16.40 -6.53
CA TRP A 126 7.93 -17.24 -7.20
C TRP A 126 7.44 -18.66 -7.47
N ARG A 127 6.54 -19.20 -6.64
CA ARG A 127 5.90 -20.50 -6.92
C ARG A 127 5.05 -20.43 -8.20
N ARG A 128 4.26 -19.36 -8.38
CA ARG A 128 3.42 -19.18 -9.57
C ARG A 128 4.30 -19.02 -10.82
N HIS A 129 5.31 -18.15 -10.77
CA HIS A 129 6.21 -17.91 -11.91
C HIS A 129 7.01 -19.14 -12.36
N ARG A 130 7.43 -20.01 -11.43
CA ARG A 130 8.10 -21.28 -11.79
C ARG A 130 7.15 -22.27 -12.47
N THR A 131 5.89 -22.30 -12.05
CA THR A 131 4.89 -23.21 -12.62
C THR A 131 4.48 -22.81 -14.03
N GLU A 132 4.43 -21.50 -14.31
CA GLU A 132 4.18 -20.97 -15.65
C GLU A 132 5.35 -21.23 -16.61
N SER A 133 6.58 -21.18 -16.09
CA SER A 133 7.79 -21.51 -16.87
C SER A 133 7.85 -22.99 -17.24
N THR A 134 7.37 -23.91 -16.39
CA THR A 134 7.36 -25.35 -16.70
C THR A 134 6.18 -25.79 -17.56
N ALA A 135 5.03 -25.12 -17.47
CA ALA A 135 3.88 -25.41 -18.33
C ALA A 135 4.14 -25.11 -19.82
N SER A 136 5.01 -24.14 -20.12
CA SER A 136 5.40 -23.82 -21.51
C SER A 136 6.37 -24.82 -22.14
N VAL A 137 6.99 -25.74 -21.38
CA VAL A 137 7.99 -26.70 -21.90
C VAL A 137 7.35 -28.03 -22.36
N ASN A 138 6.12 -28.35 -21.92
CA ASN A 138 5.49 -29.66 -22.23
C ASN A 138 4.54 -29.65 -23.44
N GLY A 139 4.50 -28.58 -24.24
CA GLY A 139 3.62 -28.44 -25.41
C GLY A 139 4.19 -28.93 -26.75
N GLY A 140 5.44 -29.39 -26.81
CA GLY A 140 6.11 -29.70 -28.07
C GLY A 140 6.94 -30.98 -28.03
N ASN A 141 6.31 -32.13 -28.28
CA ASN A 141 6.82 -33.19 -29.17
C ASN A 141 5.95 -34.45 -29.07
N GLY A 142 4.95 -34.51 -29.93
CA GLY A 142 4.35 -35.76 -30.37
C GLY A 142 4.63 -35.93 -31.87
N ILE A 143 5.87 -36.28 -32.22
CA ILE A 143 6.17 -36.80 -33.57
C ILE A 143 6.11 -38.31 -33.46
N SER A 144 5.05 -38.88 -34.05
CA SER A 144 4.92 -40.30 -34.34
C SER A 144 6.01 -40.76 -35.31
N SER A 145 6.57 -41.93 -35.05
CA SER A 145 7.20 -42.79 -36.07
C SER A 145 6.87 -44.23 -35.73
#